data_AF-A0A947D063-F1
#
_entry.id   AF-A0A947D063-F1
#
_cell.length_a   1.000
_cell.length_b   1.000
_cell.length_c   1.000
_cell.angle_alpha   90.00
_cell.angle_beta   90.00
_cell.angle_gamma   90.00
#
_symmetry.space_group_name_H-M   'P 1'
#
loop_
_entity.id
_entity.type
_entity.pdbx_description
1 polymer ?
#
loop_
_entity_poly.entity_id
_entity_poly.type
_entity_poly.pdbx_seq_one_letter_code
_entity_poly.pdbx_strand_id
1 'polypeptide(L)'
;MLLRSLATAAAVIFGTHGLVGTASAMGNDPDQNVIRVISATYGASCGVAPGNATRDVAARCNGRLFCDYKVSYKVLGDPAYGCKKDFQVKYQCGRRGTFQGSAPGEAGYGTPVALICN
;
A
#
# COMPACT_ATOMS: atom_id res chain seq x y z
N MET A 1 30.45 -60.71 20.47
CA MET A 1 29.11 -60.11 20.63
C MET A 1 29.20 -58.96 21.60
N LEU A 2 29.03 -57.75 21.05
CA LEU A 2 28.53 -56.51 21.66
C LEU A 2 29.34 -55.83 22.78
N LEU A 3 30.20 -54.90 22.34
CA LEU A 3 30.45 -53.60 22.98
C LEU A 3 29.11 -52.89 23.28
N ARG A 4 28.99 -52.26 24.45
CA ARG A 4 28.06 -51.14 24.66
C ARG A 4 28.77 -49.99 25.36
N SER A 5 29.23 -49.06 24.53
CA SER A 5 29.64 -47.70 24.88
C SER A 5 28.56 -47.00 25.73
N LEU A 6 28.96 -46.42 26.85
CA LEU A 6 28.19 -45.35 27.50
C LEU A 6 28.61 -44.04 26.84
N ALA A 7 27.74 -43.50 26.01
CA ALA A 7 27.92 -42.25 25.32
C ALA A 7 27.99 -41.08 26.31
N THR A 8 29.04 -40.27 26.19
CA THR A 8 29.15 -38.93 26.77
C THR A 8 28.03 -38.05 26.24
N ALA A 9 27.16 -37.56 27.13
CA ALA A 9 26.20 -36.52 26.82
C ALA A 9 26.94 -35.19 26.65
N ALA A 10 27.25 -34.81 25.41
CA ALA A 10 27.71 -33.47 25.07
C ALA A 10 26.51 -32.51 25.17
N ALA A 11 26.53 -31.61 26.15
CA ALA A 11 25.60 -30.50 26.23
C ALA A 11 25.82 -29.58 25.02
N VAL A 12 24.86 -29.54 24.09
CA VAL A 12 24.85 -28.56 23.01
C VAL A 12 24.47 -27.23 23.62
N ILE A 13 25.46 -26.36 23.84
CA ILE A 13 25.23 -24.95 24.13
C ILE A 13 24.62 -24.36 22.86
N PHE A 14 23.30 -24.15 22.88
CA PHE A 14 22.61 -23.37 21.87
C PHE A 14 23.13 -21.94 21.98
N GLY A 15 24.20 -21.65 21.23
CA GLY A 15 24.64 -20.28 20.99
C GLY A 15 23.45 -19.53 20.41
N THR A 16 22.97 -18.55 21.14
CA THR A 16 21.93 -17.60 20.74
C THR A 16 22.43 -16.82 19.53
N HIS A 17 22.34 -17.44 18.35
CA HIS A 17 22.27 -16.72 17.09
C HIS A 17 20.90 -16.05 17.09
N GLY A 18 20.83 -14.90 17.75
CA GLY A 18 19.71 -14.00 17.58
C GLY A 18 19.60 -13.71 16.08
N LEU A 19 18.60 -14.30 15.43
CA LEU A 19 18.07 -13.76 14.20
C LEU A 19 17.56 -12.35 14.55
N VAL A 20 18.44 -11.35 14.46
CA VAL A 20 18.02 -9.98 14.30
C VAL A 20 17.50 -9.89 12.87
N GLY A 21 16.27 -10.34 12.66
CA GLY A 21 15.51 -9.97 11.47
C GLY A 21 15.35 -8.46 11.52
N THR A 22 16.07 -7.72 10.67
CA THR A 22 15.80 -6.31 10.47
C THR A 22 14.39 -6.20 9.90
N ALA A 23 13.46 -5.78 10.74
CA ALA A 23 12.14 -5.38 10.29
C ALA A 23 12.33 -4.17 9.35
N SER A 24 12.32 -4.42 8.04
CA SER A 24 12.29 -3.34 7.05
C SER A 24 11.01 -2.54 7.29
N ALA A 25 11.15 -1.36 7.88
CA ALA A 25 10.07 -0.41 8.05
C ALA A 25 9.49 -0.11 6.66
N MET A 26 8.23 -0.47 6.45
CA MET A 26 7.55 -0.23 5.18
C MET A 26 7.47 1.28 4.90
N GLY A 27 8.33 1.79 4.02
CA GLY A 27 8.10 3.00 3.22
C GLY A 27 8.10 4.37 3.92
N ASN A 28 8.71 4.52 5.10
CA ASN A 28 8.86 5.86 5.72
C ASN A 28 10.18 6.57 5.36
N ASP A 29 11.05 5.94 4.58
CA ASP A 29 12.26 6.56 4.07
C ASP A 29 11.93 7.46 2.86
N PRO A 30 12.15 8.80 2.96
CA PRO A 30 11.85 9.75 1.89
C PRO A 30 12.73 9.57 0.64
N ASP A 31 13.81 8.80 0.71
CA ASP A 31 14.70 8.52 -0.42
C ASP A 31 14.20 7.36 -1.30
N GLN A 32 13.20 6.60 -0.82
CA GLN A 32 12.61 5.51 -1.58
C GLN A 32 11.72 6.06 -2.71
N ASN A 33 12.00 5.65 -3.95
CA ASN A 33 11.22 6.01 -5.13
C ASN A 33 9.90 5.21 -5.22
N VAL A 34 9.18 5.07 -4.11
CA VAL A 34 7.93 4.33 -4.02
C VAL A 34 6.75 5.28 -3.84
N ILE A 35 5.56 4.79 -4.18
CA ILE A 35 4.30 5.52 -4.04
C ILE A 35 4.05 5.83 -2.56
N ARG A 36 3.79 7.10 -2.28
CA ARG A 36 3.23 7.60 -1.02
C ARG A 36 1.98 8.42 -1.31
N VAL A 37 0.81 7.86 -1.02
CA VAL A 37 -0.47 8.53 -1.22
C VAL A 37 -0.59 9.70 -0.25
N ILE A 38 -0.97 10.87 -0.78
CA ILE A 38 -1.20 12.11 -0.02
C ILE A 38 -2.70 12.27 0.25
N SER A 39 -3.52 12.15 -0.79
CA SER A 39 -4.98 12.30 -0.68
C SER A 39 -5.68 11.59 -1.83
N ALA A 40 -6.83 10.99 -1.57
CA ALA A 40 -7.72 10.51 -2.63
C ALA A 40 -9.19 10.82 -2.31
N THR A 41 -9.92 11.25 -3.33
CA THR A 41 -11.32 11.63 -3.24
C THR A 41 -12.12 10.95 -4.33
N TYR A 42 -13.26 10.37 -3.95
CA TYR A 42 -14.26 9.81 -4.86
C TYR A 42 -15.53 10.66 -4.80
N GLY A 43 -15.84 11.38 -5.88
CA GLY A 43 -17.01 12.25 -6.00
C GLY A 43 -16.78 13.74 -5.74
N ALA A 44 -15.56 14.26 -5.95
CA ALA A 44 -15.27 15.69 -5.84
C ALA A 44 -16.14 16.52 -6.82
N SER A 45 -16.40 15.99 -8.02
CA SER A 45 -17.34 16.58 -8.99
C SER A 45 -18.77 16.73 -8.46
N CYS A 46 -19.13 15.95 -7.45
CA CYS A 46 -20.44 15.92 -6.80
C CYS A 46 -20.45 16.71 -5.48
N GLY A 47 -19.38 17.44 -5.14
CA GLY A 47 -19.27 18.17 -3.87
C GLY A 47 -18.96 17.31 -2.65
N VAL A 48 -18.51 16.07 -2.85
CA VAL A 48 -18.07 15.19 -1.74
C VAL A 48 -16.83 15.78 -1.08
N ALA A 49 -16.79 15.75 0.25
CA ALA A 49 -15.66 16.21 1.03
C ALA A 49 -14.36 15.46 0.65
N PRO A 50 -13.21 16.15 0.59
CA PRO A 50 -11.97 15.55 0.15
C PRO A 50 -11.51 14.45 1.12
N GLY A 51 -10.86 13.43 0.57
CA GLY A 51 -10.10 12.45 1.35
C GLY A 51 -10.83 11.15 1.69
N ASN A 52 -12.11 10.99 1.33
CA ASN A 52 -12.91 9.79 1.63
C ASN A 52 -12.31 8.46 1.11
N ALA A 53 -11.50 8.50 0.05
CA ALA A 53 -10.85 7.30 -0.52
C ALA A 53 -9.39 7.13 -0.07
N THR A 54 -8.80 8.11 0.63
CA THR A 54 -7.35 8.17 0.91
C THR A 54 -6.85 6.91 1.60
N ARG A 55 -7.57 6.43 2.62
CA ARG A 55 -7.15 5.28 3.42
C ARG A 55 -7.10 3.99 2.59
N ASP A 56 -8.10 3.72 1.76
CA ASP A 56 -8.14 2.50 0.94
C ASP A 56 -7.05 2.55 -0.15
N VAL A 57 -6.89 3.70 -0.81
CA VAL A 57 -5.85 3.89 -1.83
C VAL A 57 -4.45 3.74 -1.23
N ALA A 58 -4.20 4.35 -0.08
CA ALA A 58 -2.94 4.23 0.66
C ALA A 58 -2.65 2.78 1.06
N ALA A 59 -3.64 2.05 1.58
CA ALA A 59 -3.49 0.65 1.98
C ALA A 59 -3.13 -0.27 0.81
N ARG A 60 -3.61 0.03 -0.40
CA ARG A 60 -3.32 -0.78 -1.60
C ARG A 60 -2.03 -0.39 -2.29
N CYS A 61 -1.71 0.90 -2.36
CA CYS A 61 -0.68 1.42 -3.24
C CYS A 61 0.64 1.83 -2.55
N ASN A 62 0.62 2.17 -1.25
CA ASN A 62 1.83 2.66 -0.59
C ASN A 62 2.96 1.63 -0.64
N GLY A 63 4.19 2.10 -0.86
CA GLY A 63 5.39 1.25 -0.90
C GLY A 63 5.62 0.50 -2.21
N ARG A 64 4.77 0.71 -3.23
CA ARG A 64 4.92 0.10 -4.57
C ARG A 64 5.54 1.09 -5.55
N LEU A 65 6.19 0.60 -6.60
CA LEU A 65 6.60 1.41 -7.75
C LEU A 65 5.45 1.65 -8.74
N PHE A 66 4.50 0.72 -8.80
CA PHE A 66 3.35 0.75 -9.68
C PHE A 66 2.12 0.26 -8.94
N CYS A 67 0.98 0.96 -9.09
CA CYS A 67 -0.30 0.54 -8.57
C CYS A 67 -1.41 0.88 -9.57
N ASP A 68 -2.13 -0.14 -10.05
CA ASP A 68 -3.36 0.05 -10.81
C ASP A 68 -4.56 0.00 -9.86
N TYR A 69 -4.99 1.18 -9.39
CA TYR A 69 -6.10 1.26 -8.44
C TYR A 69 -7.43 1.24 -9.19
N LYS A 70 -8.24 0.21 -8.95
CA LYS A 70 -9.59 0.09 -9.50
C LYS A 70 -10.59 0.78 -8.58
N VAL A 71 -11.15 1.89 -9.05
CA VAL A 71 -12.17 2.63 -8.29
C VAL A 71 -13.47 1.83 -8.27
N SER A 72 -13.93 1.45 -7.07
CA SER A 72 -15.12 0.62 -6.91
C SER A 72 -16.09 1.20 -5.89
N TYR A 73 -17.31 1.54 -6.32
CA TYR A 73 -18.37 2.00 -5.40
C TYR A 73 -18.74 0.93 -4.36
N LYS A 74 -18.49 -0.35 -4.65
CA LYS A 74 -18.72 -1.45 -3.70
C LYS A 74 -17.72 -1.46 -2.54
N VAL A 75 -16.54 -0.88 -2.76
CA VAL A 75 -15.47 -0.79 -1.75
C VAL A 75 -15.51 0.56 -1.04
N LEU A 76 -15.64 1.64 -1.82
CA LEU A 76 -15.61 3.02 -1.31
C LEU A 76 -16.97 3.53 -0.80
N GLY A 77 -18.04 2.78 -1.08
CA GLY A 77 -19.41 3.24 -0.88
C GLY A 77 -19.88 4.20 -1.97
N ASP A 78 -21.14 4.62 -1.85
CA ASP A 78 -21.70 5.70 -2.67
C ASP A 78 -21.88 6.97 -1.83
N PRO A 79 -20.91 7.91 -1.88
CA PRO A 79 -20.99 9.16 -1.11
C PRO A 79 -21.95 10.20 -1.71
N ALA A 80 -22.42 10.02 -2.95
CA ALA A 80 -23.28 10.98 -3.63
C ALA A 80 -24.21 10.23 -4.60
N TYR A 81 -25.36 9.81 -4.09
CA TYR A 81 -26.37 9.08 -4.85
C TYR A 81 -26.91 9.90 -6.02
N GLY A 82 -27.12 9.25 -7.18
CA GLY A 82 -27.61 9.90 -8.39
C GLY A 82 -26.60 10.80 -9.10
N CYS A 83 -25.39 10.97 -8.56
CA CYS A 83 -24.34 11.77 -9.18
C CYS A 83 -23.21 10.92 -9.78
N LYS A 84 -22.71 11.41 -10.92
CA LYS A 84 -21.61 10.87 -11.72
C LYS A 84 -20.25 11.16 -11.08
N LYS A 85 -19.89 10.37 -10.07
CA LYS A 85 -18.69 10.59 -9.24
C LYS A 85 -17.40 10.38 -10.02
N ASP A 86 -16.55 11.40 -10.01
CA ASP A 86 -15.16 11.33 -10.45
C ASP A 86 -14.27 10.67 -9.39
N PHE A 87 -13.00 10.47 -9.71
CA PHE A 87 -11.99 10.09 -8.76
C PHE A 87 -10.72 10.91 -8.97
N GLN A 88 -10.12 11.36 -7.87
CA GLN A 88 -8.88 12.14 -7.89
C GLN A 88 -7.94 11.61 -6.82
N VAL A 89 -6.67 11.39 -7.16
CA VAL A 89 -5.62 10.98 -6.21
C VAL A 89 -4.37 11.83 -6.40
N LYS A 90 -3.77 12.24 -5.28
CA LYS A 90 -2.46 12.88 -5.20
C LYS A 90 -1.51 11.94 -4.47
N TYR A 91 -0.32 11.75 -5.01
CA TYR A 91 0.70 10.88 -4.45
C TYR A 91 2.11 11.44 -4.70
N GLN A 92 3.10 10.96 -3.97
CA GLN A 92 4.49 11.35 -4.11
C GLN A 92 5.36 10.12 -4.41
N CYS A 93 6.44 10.34 -5.16
CA CYS A 93 7.48 9.35 -5.43
C CYS A 93 8.81 9.84 -4.85
N GLY A 94 9.17 9.37 -3.66
CA GLY A 94 10.36 9.83 -2.93
C GLY A 94 10.52 11.37 -2.96
N ARG A 95 11.71 11.84 -3.36
CA ARG A 95 11.99 13.27 -3.56
C ARG A 95 11.64 13.82 -4.94
N ARG A 96 11.04 13.03 -5.85
CA ARG A 96 10.76 13.45 -7.24
C ARG A 96 9.57 14.42 -7.36
N GLY A 97 8.75 14.53 -6.31
CA GLY A 97 7.65 15.49 -6.24
C GLY A 97 6.27 14.85 -6.16
N THR A 98 5.23 15.68 -6.28
CA THR A 98 3.82 15.26 -6.21
C THR A 98 3.25 15.01 -7.60
N PHE A 99 2.60 13.86 -7.77
CA PHE A 99 1.92 13.38 -8.96
C PHE A 99 0.41 13.32 -8.70
N GLN A 100 -0.36 13.29 -9.78
CA GLN A 100 -1.82 13.18 -9.72
C GLN A 100 -2.31 12.12 -10.68
N GLY A 101 -3.36 11.41 -10.27
CA GLY A 101 -4.13 10.50 -11.12
C GLY A 101 -5.61 10.85 -10.99
N SER A 102 -6.38 10.62 -12.04
CA SER A 102 -7.81 10.91 -12.03
C SER A 102 -8.58 10.01 -12.98
N ALA A 103 -9.85 9.80 -12.65
CA ALA A 103 -10.85 9.23 -13.56
C ALA A 103 -12.07 10.15 -13.63
N PRO A 104 -12.72 10.27 -14.81
CA PRO A 104 -13.91 11.10 -14.98
C PRO A 104 -15.11 10.51 -14.22
N GLY A 105 -16.28 11.15 -14.37
CA GLY A 105 -17.56 10.64 -13.85
C GLY A 105 -17.79 9.16 -14.20
N GLU A 106 -18.58 8.47 -13.38
CA GLU A 106 -18.76 7.00 -13.41
C GLU A 106 -17.52 6.20 -12.98
N ALA A 107 -16.53 6.80 -12.30
CA ALA A 107 -15.29 6.09 -11.94
C ALA A 107 -15.53 4.80 -11.13
N GLY A 108 -16.62 4.73 -10.36
CA GLY A 108 -16.92 3.63 -9.43
C GLY A 108 -17.17 2.25 -10.04
N TYR A 109 -17.22 2.11 -11.37
CA TYR A 109 -17.48 0.83 -12.06
C TYR A 109 -16.20 0.06 -12.42
N GLY A 110 -15.12 0.27 -11.67
CA GLY A 110 -13.84 -0.41 -11.86
C GLY A 110 -12.88 0.31 -12.78
N THR A 111 -13.07 1.62 -12.98
CA THR A 111 -12.17 2.44 -13.80
C THR A 111 -10.76 2.39 -13.20
N PRO A 112 -9.74 2.00 -13.99
CA PRO A 112 -8.36 1.92 -13.53
C PRO A 112 -7.73 3.31 -13.43
N VAL A 113 -6.97 3.55 -12.37
CA VAL A 113 -6.13 4.75 -12.19
C VAL A 113 -4.73 4.30 -11.81
N ALA A 114 -3.79 4.49 -12.74
CA ALA A 114 -2.40 4.10 -12.56
C ALA A 114 -1.61 5.14 -11.75
N LEU A 115 -0.95 4.69 -10.70
CA LEU A 115 0.06 5.45 -9.94
C LEU A 115 1.42 4.84 -10.26
N ILE A 116 2.37 5.66 -10.69
CA ILE A 116 3.68 5.19 -11.19
C ILE A 116 4.79 6.06 -10.62
N CYS A 117 5.77 5.40 -9.99
CA CYS A 117 7.07 5.93 -9.63
C CYS A 117 8.12 5.17 -10.45
N ASN A 118 8.62 5.79 -11.51
CA ASN A 118 9.73 5.29 -12.33
C ASN A 118 11.01 6.08 -12.09
#